data_AF-A0A7S4GI20-F1
#
_entry.id   AF-A0A7S4GI20-F1
#
_cell.length_a   1.000
_cell.length_b   1.000
_cell.length_c   1.000
_cell.angle_alpha   90.00
_cell.angle_beta   90.00
_cell.angle_gamma   90.00
#
_symmetry.space_group_name_H-M   'P 1'
#
loop_
_entity.id
_entity.type
_entity.pdbx_description
1 polymer ?
#
loop_
_entity_poly.entity_id
_entity_poly.type
_entity_poly.pdbx_seq_one_letter_code
_entity_poly.pdbx_strand_id
1 'polypeptide(L)'
;FFFECPWCPRLSVQAFEAGRVMQKISLAPEAEQKLETLYARGLKQGQLGDALQQLGQFFPAVQVEILERLEEVDWATIHNKGGFLKGIMERYRTRPPLHLTTDDIKSESTILCPPANALLEMEMCKGTLTRSALSDGILQTLAAQDPETQVEILRRFGEADLSTVQRKANFLVGIIRRYSPLPHTTVDATLIMAPVAQEKLQKLIAEGKLEARELQATVLAAVAALPPDTQSKILDRFSEVDFSEIRNKSAFMKGIVKRYAKKSEKQRPAPKAPAGPLDGSMCTGNPPDQPTPSFWVKLEHLFVTGRLSRDEFDYELCGEFSDFPEAIAVEILQKYEEADLSMIKNRKGFLKGILRRYCKNGSADGNSPQFRALPFSVQVKIETLVSIGLLSPYDVNDACCQALAEFDEHTAVEILNRLQAADLGSVRSKAAYLMGIIQKRKQELPEDG
;
A
#
# COMPACT_ATOMS: atom_id res chain seq x y z
N PHE A 1 39.72 19.35 70.99
CA PHE A 1 40.19 17.95 70.96
C PHE A 1 39.12 17.07 71.59
N PHE A 2 38.50 16.21 70.74
CA PHE A 2 37.70 14.98 70.98
C PHE A 2 36.41 15.11 71.82
N PHE A 3 35.20 14.74 71.39
CA PHE A 3 34.65 14.15 70.15
C PHE A 3 33.20 14.63 70.00
N GLU A 4 32.81 15.05 68.78
CA GLU A 4 31.44 15.33 68.36
C GLU A 4 30.73 14.03 67.91
N CYS A 5 29.45 13.87 68.24
CA CYS A 5 28.54 12.95 67.57
C CYS A 5 27.76 13.74 66.51
N PRO A 6 27.99 13.55 65.19
CA PRO A 6 27.44 14.44 64.16
C PRO A 6 26.00 14.15 63.72
N TRP A 7 25.27 13.22 64.35
CA TRP A 7 24.00 12.71 63.77
C TRP A 7 22.75 12.89 64.64
N CYS A 8 22.81 13.74 65.68
CA CYS A 8 21.58 14.16 66.36
C CYS A 8 21.80 15.47 67.12
N PRO A 9 21.05 16.54 66.78
CA PRO A 9 20.22 17.12 67.84
C PRO A 9 18.85 17.66 67.39
N ARG A 10 17.87 17.28 68.22
CA ARG A 10 16.76 18.09 68.73
C ARG A 10 15.58 18.39 67.81
N LEU A 11 14.61 17.47 67.88
CA LEU A 11 13.19 17.80 67.95
C LEU A 11 12.93 18.75 69.14
N SER A 12 12.47 19.97 68.85
CA SER A 12 11.65 20.77 69.75
C SER A 12 10.21 20.78 69.25
N VAL A 13 9.30 20.57 70.18
CA VAL A 13 7.88 20.27 70.06
C VAL A 13 7.03 21.56 69.99
N GLN A 14 5.86 21.46 69.32
CA GLN A 14 4.65 22.33 69.33
C GLN A 14 4.67 23.59 68.45
N ALA A 15 3.65 23.97 67.68
CA ALA A 15 2.26 23.51 67.44
C ALA A 15 1.82 24.11 66.07
N PHE A 16 0.98 23.49 65.24
CA PHE A 16 -0.47 23.38 65.40
C PHE A 16 -1.05 22.33 64.43
N GLU A 17 -2.00 21.56 64.93
CA GLU A 17 -2.65 20.43 64.29
C GLU A 17 -3.68 20.84 63.23
N ALA A 18 -3.70 20.14 62.11
CA ALA A 18 -4.93 19.64 61.50
C ALA A 18 -4.58 18.38 60.68
N GLY A 19 -4.95 17.23 61.22
CA GLY A 19 -4.62 15.93 60.66
C GLY A 19 -5.20 15.67 59.27
N ARG A 20 -4.33 15.27 58.35
CA ARG A 20 -4.52 14.12 57.47
C ARG A 20 -3.17 13.45 57.33
N VAL A 21 -3.08 12.19 57.73
CA VAL A 21 -2.03 11.28 57.28
C VAL A 21 -2.22 11.18 55.76
N MET A 22 -1.52 12.03 55.00
CA MET A 22 -1.49 11.95 53.55
C MET A 22 -0.85 10.60 53.22
N GLN A 23 -1.64 9.66 52.71
CA GLN A 23 -1.09 8.52 51.98
C GLN A 23 -0.11 9.10 50.96
N LYS A 24 1.16 8.70 51.00
CA LYS A 24 2.14 9.06 49.97
C LYS A 24 1.55 8.63 48.63
N ILE A 25 1.16 9.60 47.81
CA ILE A 25 0.70 9.35 46.45
C ILE A 25 1.96 8.96 45.67
N SER A 26 2.03 7.72 45.20
CA SER A 26 3.16 7.25 44.40
C SER A 26 2.95 7.71 42.95
N LEU A 27 3.58 8.81 42.57
CA LEU A 27 3.69 9.23 41.17
C LEU A 27 5.04 8.75 40.61
N ALA A 28 5.15 8.70 39.28
CA ALA A 28 6.45 8.49 38.65
C ALA A 28 7.37 9.72 38.92
N PRO A 29 8.69 9.55 39.04
CA PRO A 29 9.60 10.67 39.37
C PRO A 29 9.48 11.87 38.42
N GLU A 30 9.26 11.62 37.13
CA GLU A 30 9.04 12.66 36.11
C GLU A 30 7.71 13.39 36.31
N ALA A 31 6.66 12.65 36.69
CA ALA A 31 5.36 13.24 37.03
C ALA A 31 5.42 14.05 38.33
N GLU A 32 6.21 13.62 39.32
CA GLU A 32 6.49 14.40 40.53
C GLU A 32 7.17 15.74 40.18
N GLN A 33 8.19 15.71 39.31
CA GLN A 33 8.88 16.93 38.87
C GLN A 33 7.95 17.91 38.13
N LYS A 34 7.07 17.40 37.26
CA LYS A 34 6.05 18.23 36.58
C LYS A 34 5.03 18.80 37.56
N LEU A 35 4.60 18.00 38.54
CA LEU A 35 3.68 18.47 39.58
C LEU A 35 4.30 19.59 40.44
N GLU A 36 5.57 19.48 40.81
CA GLU A 36 6.31 20.54 41.51
C GLU A 36 6.40 21.82 40.66
N THR A 37 6.58 21.70 39.34
CA THR A 37 6.57 22.84 38.41
C THR A 37 5.21 23.54 38.39
N LEU A 38 4.11 22.78 38.43
CA LEU A 38 2.76 23.34 38.53
C LEU A 38 2.54 24.05 39.87
N TYR A 39 3.05 23.50 40.98
CA TYR A 39 3.00 24.17 42.29
C TYR A 39 3.77 25.50 42.29
N ALA A 40 4.95 25.53 41.67
CA ALA A 40 5.72 26.77 41.51
C ALA A 40 4.95 27.84 40.69
N ARG A 41 4.07 27.43 39.78
CA ARG A 41 3.19 28.31 38.98
C ARG A 41 1.89 28.71 39.69
N GLY A 42 1.78 28.45 40.99
CA GLY A 42 0.69 28.95 41.84
C GLY A 42 -0.45 27.96 42.06
N LEU A 43 -0.32 26.70 41.60
CA LEU A 43 -1.21 25.62 42.02
C LEU A 43 -0.96 25.33 43.51
N LYS A 44 -2.01 25.32 44.35
CA LYS A 44 -1.86 25.04 45.79
C LYS A 44 -2.04 23.55 46.06
N GLN A 45 -1.26 23.00 47.00
CA GLN A 45 -1.20 21.56 47.38
C GLN A 45 -2.53 20.93 47.87
N GLY A 46 -3.62 21.69 47.99
CA GLY A 46 -4.97 21.17 48.29
C GLY A 46 -5.98 21.26 47.14
N GLN A 47 -5.64 21.91 46.03
CA GLN A 47 -6.59 22.24 44.96
C GLN A 47 -6.91 21.07 44.02
N LEU A 48 -6.05 20.06 43.98
CA LEU A 48 -6.27 18.86 43.16
C LEU A 48 -7.02 17.74 43.91
N GLY A 49 -7.03 17.77 45.25
CA GLY A 49 -7.78 16.81 46.07
C GLY A 49 -7.46 15.35 45.75
N ASP A 50 -8.50 14.53 45.60
CA ASP A 50 -8.42 13.11 45.24
C ASP A 50 -8.02 12.87 43.77
N ALA A 51 -7.97 13.91 42.93
CA ALA A 51 -7.56 13.76 41.53
C ALA A 51 -6.09 13.31 41.40
N LEU A 52 -5.20 13.71 42.32
CA LEU A 52 -3.81 13.22 42.33
C LEU A 52 -3.71 11.73 42.66
N GLN A 53 -4.57 11.24 43.56
CA GLN A 53 -4.63 9.82 43.88
C GLN A 53 -5.12 9.01 42.68
N GLN A 54 -6.08 9.55 41.92
CA GLN A 54 -6.52 8.96 40.66
C GLN A 54 -5.45 9.02 39.58
N LEU A 55 -4.65 10.09 39.52
CA LEU A 55 -3.54 10.22 38.57
C LEU A 55 -2.50 9.12 38.78
N GLY A 56 -2.19 8.77 40.03
CA GLY A 56 -1.29 7.66 40.36
C GLY A 56 -1.75 6.28 39.86
N GLN A 57 -3.00 6.14 39.40
CA GLN A 57 -3.52 4.91 38.80
C GLN A 57 -3.21 4.79 37.29
N PHE A 58 -2.72 5.86 36.64
CA PHE A 58 -2.32 5.85 35.23
C PHE A 58 -0.87 5.39 35.06
N PHE A 59 -0.51 4.92 33.86
CA PHE A 59 0.88 4.60 33.52
C PHE A 59 1.78 5.84 33.58
N PRO A 60 3.07 5.72 33.94
CA PRO A 60 4.01 6.85 34.07
C PRO A 60 3.99 7.84 32.90
N ALA A 61 4.03 7.36 31.65
CA ALA A 61 4.00 8.21 30.46
C ALA A 61 2.69 9.04 30.37
N VAL A 62 1.56 8.44 30.73
CA VAL A 62 0.26 9.12 30.73
C VAL A 62 0.15 10.12 31.88
N GLN A 63 0.77 9.82 33.03
CA GLN A 63 0.85 10.78 34.14
C GLN A 63 1.58 12.05 33.68
N VAL A 64 2.72 11.91 33.00
CA VAL A 64 3.51 13.03 32.47
C VAL A 64 2.71 13.79 31.41
N GLU A 65 2.13 13.13 30.41
CA GLU A 65 1.36 13.80 29.35
C GLU A 65 0.18 14.61 29.90
N ILE A 66 -0.55 14.04 30.87
CA ILE A 66 -1.66 14.73 31.54
C ILE A 66 -1.16 15.98 32.26
N LEU A 67 -0.02 15.89 32.96
CA LEU A 67 0.58 17.02 33.66
C LEU A 67 1.17 18.07 32.71
N GLU A 68 1.71 17.68 31.56
CA GLU A 68 2.18 18.61 30.52
C GLU A 68 1.05 19.42 29.92
N ARG A 69 -0.09 18.79 29.62
CA ARG A 69 -1.29 19.53 29.17
C ARG A 69 -1.81 20.50 30.22
N LEU A 70 -1.56 20.23 31.49
CA LEU A 70 -1.88 21.16 32.57
C LEU A 70 -0.91 22.35 32.66
N GLU A 71 0.33 22.24 32.14
CA GLU A 71 1.28 23.36 32.08
C GLU A 71 0.84 24.44 31.08
N GLU A 72 0.07 24.07 30.06
CA GLU A 72 -0.45 25.00 29.05
C GLU A 72 -1.67 25.80 29.53
N VAL A 73 -2.25 25.42 30.67
CA VAL A 73 -3.53 25.96 31.15
C VAL A 73 -3.29 27.10 32.15
N ASP A 74 -3.96 28.23 31.93
CA ASP A 74 -3.97 29.33 32.90
C ASP A 74 -4.84 28.97 34.12
N TRP A 75 -4.17 28.50 35.17
CA TRP A 75 -4.79 28.07 36.44
C TRP A 75 -5.56 29.17 37.17
N ALA A 76 -5.31 30.45 36.88
CA ALA A 76 -6.06 31.55 37.49
C ALA A 76 -7.53 31.55 37.03
N THR A 77 -7.81 31.05 35.81
CA THR A 77 -9.16 31.03 35.25
C THR A 77 -9.99 29.83 35.73
N ILE A 78 -9.35 28.78 36.25
CA ILE A 78 -10.02 27.55 36.67
C ILE A 78 -10.39 27.58 38.15
N HIS A 79 -11.71 27.64 38.39
CA HIS A 79 -12.30 27.66 39.73
C HIS A 79 -12.25 26.28 40.41
N ASN A 80 -12.47 25.19 39.67
CA ASN A 80 -12.42 23.81 40.18
C ASN A 80 -11.30 23.00 39.50
N LYS A 81 -10.10 23.11 40.05
CA LYS A 81 -8.88 22.51 39.48
C LYS A 81 -8.87 20.98 39.55
N GLY A 82 -9.28 20.40 40.68
CA GLY A 82 -9.46 18.96 40.82
C GLY A 82 -10.51 18.38 39.86
N GLY A 83 -11.64 19.07 39.67
CA GLY A 83 -12.65 18.70 38.69
C GLY A 83 -12.15 18.77 37.25
N PHE A 84 -11.36 19.79 36.92
CA PHE A 84 -10.75 19.94 35.60
C PHE A 84 -9.75 18.80 35.30
N LEU A 85 -8.86 18.47 36.24
CA LEU A 85 -7.94 17.34 36.11
C LEU A 85 -8.70 16.02 35.98
N LYS A 86 -9.76 15.80 36.77
CA LYS A 86 -10.64 14.63 36.61
C LYS A 86 -11.28 14.58 35.23
N GLY A 87 -11.71 15.71 34.68
CA GLY A 87 -12.25 15.79 33.32
C GLY A 87 -11.22 15.42 32.25
N ILE A 88 -9.95 15.81 32.42
CA ILE A 88 -8.85 15.37 31.54
C ILE A 88 -8.63 13.87 31.69
N MET A 89 -8.45 13.37 32.92
CA MET A 89 -8.27 11.94 33.18
C MET A 89 -9.43 11.10 32.62
N GLU A 90 -10.67 11.58 32.74
CA GLU A 90 -11.85 10.89 32.20
C GLU A 90 -11.85 10.86 30.67
N ARG A 91 -11.33 11.90 30.00
CA ARG A 91 -11.10 11.85 28.55
C ARG A 91 -10.04 10.82 28.19
N TYR A 92 -8.99 10.63 28.99
CA TYR A 92 -8.03 9.54 28.77
C TYR A 92 -8.62 8.15 29.06
N ARG A 93 -9.58 8.04 30.00
CA ARG A 93 -10.30 6.77 30.25
C ARG A 93 -11.29 6.43 29.13
N THR A 94 -12.04 7.42 28.65
CA THR A 94 -13.13 7.24 27.68
C THR A 94 -12.68 7.34 26.22
N ARG A 95 -11.61 8.10 25.97
CA ARG A 95 -10.83 8.10 24.73
C ARG A 95 -9.40 7.72 25.10
N PRO A 96 -9.12 6.43 25.34
CA PRO A 96 -7.74 6.00 25.39
C PRO A 96 -7.06 6.49 24.10
N PRO A 97 -5.82 7.00 24.15
CA PRO A 97 -5.02 7.10 22.94
C PRO A 97 -5.10 5.72 22.26
N LEU A 98 -5.52 5.72 20.99
CA LEU A 98 -5.89 4.53 20.22
C LEU A 98 -4.97 3.34 20.53
N HIS A 99 -5.53 2.37 21.26
CA HIS A 99 -5.03 1.02 21.54
C HIS A 99 -3.57 0.87 22.01
N LEU A 100 -3.42 0.64 23.31
CA LEU A 100 -2.51 -0.40 23.82
C LEU A 100 -3.23 -1.16 24.94
N THR A 101 -3.55 -2.43 24.70
CA THR A 101 -3.81 -3.37 25.79
C THR A 101 -2.47 -3.95 26.26
N THR A 102 -2.40 -4.36 27.53
CA THR A 102 -1.19 -4.97 28.12
C THR A 102 -0.77 -6.29 27.47
N ASP A 103 -1.65 -6.92 26.68
CA ASP A 103 -1.33 -8.13 25.92
C ASP A 103 -0.73 -7.81 24.54
N ASP A 104 -1.01 -6.64 23.96
CA ASP A 104 -0.41 -6.19 22.68
C ASP A 104 0.99 -5.58 22.87
N ILE A 105 1.27 -4.97 24.03
CA ILE A 105 2.62 -4.43 24.34
C ILE A 105 3.62 -5.58 24.54
N LYS A 106 3.20 -6.74 25.06
CA LYS A 106 4.15 -7.85 25.30
C LYS A 106 4.46 -8.68 24.05
N SER A 107 3.68 -8.57 22.97
CA SER A 107 3.91 -9.36 21.75
C SER A 107 4.55 -8.57 20.60
N GLU A 108 4.49 -7.24 20.56
CA GLU A 108 4.96 -6.48 19.37
C GLU A 108 5.82 -5.23 19.65
N SER A 109 6.03 -4.82 20.90
CA SER A 109 6.89 -3.66 21.19
C SER A 109 8.37 -4.06 21.32
N THR A 110 9.04 -4.34 20.21
CA THR A 110 10.45 -3.93 19.92
C THR A 110 10.89 -4.49 18.57
N ILE A 111 10.23 -4.10 17.49
CA ILE A 111 10.80 -4.39 16.15
C ILE A 111 11.92 -3.37 15.84
N LEU A 112 11.80 -2.12 16.32
CA LEU A 112 12.81 -1.08 16.14
C LEU A 112 13.66 -0.87 17.40
N CYS A 113 14.89 -0.38 17.22
CA CYS A 113 15.73 0.03 18.34
C CYS A 113 15.10 1.27 19.06
N PRO A 114 15.34 1.47 20.37
CA PRO A 114 14.69 2.56 21.12
C PRO A 114 14.87 3.96 20.51
N PRO A 115 16.06 4.35 20.00
CA PRO A 115 16.22 5.64 19.33
C PRO A 115 15.39 5.79 18.05
N ALA A 116 15.29 4.72 17.25
CA ALA A 116 14.47 4.73 16.04
C ALA A 116 12.98 4.79 16.38
N ASN A 117 12.54 4.07 17.44
CA ASN A 117 11.15 4.14 17.88
C ASN A 117 10.77 5.56 18.32
N ALA A 118 11.64 6.25 19.07
CA ALA A 118 11.41 7.63 19.49
C ALA A 118 11.28 8.60 18.30
N LEU A 119 12.11 8.45 17.27
CA LEU A 119 12.01 9.26 16.05
C LEU A 119 10.72 8.98 15.27
N LEU A 120 10.30 7.71 15.19
CA LEU A 120 9.06 7.34 14.52
C LEU A 120 7.84 7.93 15.24
N GLU A 121 7.81 7.84 16.57
CA GLU A 121 6.76 8.44 17.40
C GLU A 121 6.73 9.96 17.25
N MET A 122 7.90 10.62 17.19
CA MET A 122 7.98 12.07 16.95
C MET A 122 7.35 12.45 15.60
N GLU A 123 7.63 11.71 14.52
CA GLU A 123 7.01 11.96 13.21
C GLU A 123 5.50 11.68 13.20
N MET A 124 5.04 10.69 13.96
CA MET A 124 3.61 10.45 14.16
C MET A 124 2.93 11.62 14.90
N CYS A 125 3.58 12.18 15.93
CA CYS A 125 3.09 13.35 16.65
C CYS A 125 3.03 14.62 15.78
N LYS A 126 3.98 14.80 14.86
CA LYS A 126 3.95 15.88 13.86
C LYS A 126 2.84 15.72 12.81
N GLY A 127 2.16 14.56 12.77
CA GLY A 127 1.19 14.21 11.73
C GLY A 127 1.83 13.99 10.36
N THR A 128 3.15 13.80 10.29
CA THR A 128 3.84 13.47 9.04
C THR A 128 3.63 12.01 8.67
N LEU A 129 3.42 11.11 9.65
CA LEU A 129 3.01 9.73 9.42
C LEU A 129 1.79 9.39 10.27
N THR A 130 0.88 8.59 9.73
CA THR A 130 -0.20 7.98 10.51
C THR A 130 0.13 6.49 10.70
N ARG A 131 -0.25 5.93 11.86
CA ARG A 131 -0.05 4.49 12.12
C ARG A 131 -0.71 3.63 11.04
N SER A 132 -1.88 4.03 10.58
CA SER A 132 -2.63 3.36 9.49
C SER A 132 -1.93 3.42 8.13
N ALA A 133 -1.00 4.37 7.91
CA ALA A 133 -0.24 4.45 6.67
C ALA A 133 1.03 3.57 6.69
N LEU A 134 1.47 3.13 7.86
CA LEU A 134 2.61 2.23 8.04
C LEU A 134 2.10 0.79 8.10
N SER A 135 2.10 0.11 6.96
CA SER A 135 1.85 -1.34 6.96
C SER A 135 2.95 -2.08 7.72
N ASP A 136 2.64 -3.22 8.34
CA ASP A 136 3.61 -4.05 9.08
C ASP A 136 4.86 -4.40 8.25
N GLY A 137 4.71 -4.60 6.94
CA GLY A 137 5.84 -4.85 6.05
C GLY A 137 6.86 -3.70 6.00
N ILE A 138 6.44 -2.45 6.16
CA ILE A 138 7.35 -1.29 6.21
C ILE A 138 8.11 -1.30 7.54
N LEU A 139 7.42 -1.57 8.64
CA LEU A 139 8.03 -1.66 9.97
C LEU A 139 9.03 -2.81 10.06
N GLN A 140 8.68 -3.98 9.51
CA GLN A 140 9.59 -5.12 9.41
C GLN A 140 10.81 -4.82 8.53
N THR A 141 10.64 -4.13 7.40
CA THR A 141 11.77 -3.77 6.52
C THR A 141 12.70 -2.75 7.17
N LEU A 142 12.15 -1.80 7.93
CA LEU A 142 12.92 -0.84 8.70
C LEU A 142 13.66 -1.52 9.86
N ALA A 143 12.98 -2.42 10.58
CA ALA A 143 13.57 -3.18 11.66
C ALA A 143 14.68 -4.14 11.24
N ALA A 144 14.64 -4.63 10.00
CA ALA A 144 15.70 -5.46 9.44
C ALA A 144 17.03 -4.71 9.24
N GLN A 145 17.04 -3.37 9.34
CA GLN A 145 18.25 -2.56 9.28
C GLN A 145 19.00 -2.59 10.62
N ASP A 146 20.31 -2.36 10.59
CA ASP A 146 21.06 -2.13 11.84
C ASP A 146 20.57 -0.85 12.55
N PRO A 147 20.75 -0.75 13.89
CA PRO A 147 20.21 0.35 14.67
C PRO A 147 20.64 1.75 14.21
N GLU A 148 21.86 1.93 13.71
CA GLU A 148 22.35 3.24 13.24
C GLU A 148 21.64 3.62 11.93
N THR A 149 21.50 2.66 11.02
CA THR A 149 20.77 2.83 9.77
C THR A 149 19.28 3.13 10.00
N GLN A 150 18.63 2.48 10.98
CA GLN A 150 17.24 2.78 11.34
C GLN A 150 17.06 4.26 11.71
N VAL A 151 17.95 4.78 12.57
CA VAL A 151 17.94 6.17 13.04
C VAL A 151 18.18 7.13 11.88
N GLU A 152 19.17 6.86 11.03
CA GLU A 152 19.50 7.70 9.89
C GLU A 152 18.36 7.76 8.86
N ILE A 153 17.69 6.63 8.57
CA ILE A 153 16.51 6.59 7.69
C ILE A 153 15.41 7.52 8.22
N LEU A 154 15.08 7.41 9.51
CA LEU A 154 14.00 8.20 10.11
C LEU A 154 14.38 9.69 10.24
N ARG A 155 15.65 9.99 10.52
CA ARG A 155 16.18 11.36 10.52
C ARG A 155 16.04 12.00 9.14
N ARG A 156 16.45 11.30 8.08
CA ARG A 156 16.31 11.77 6.68
C ARG A 156 14.86 11.94 6.27
N PHE A 157 13.98 11.08 6.76
CA PHE A 157 12.55 11.22 6.52
C PHE A 157 12.00 12.50 7.17
N GLY A 158 12.38 12.79 8.42
CA GLY A 158 11.96 13.99 9.14
C GLY A 158 12.57 15.30 8.60
N GLU A 159 13.73 15.23 7.94
CA GLU A 159 14.39 16.38 7.30
C GLU A 159 13.86 16.69 5.89
N ALA A 160 13.13 15.76 5.27
CA ALA A 160 12.62 15.94 3.92
C ALA A 160 11.43 16.91 3.88
N ASP A 161 11.34 17.72 2.82
CA ASP A 161 10.13 18.50 2.54
C ASP A 161 9.00 17.58 2.06
N LEU A 162 8.12 17.21 2.98
CA LEU A 162 6.98 16.33 2.73
C LEU A 162 5.74 17.06 2.22
N SER A 163 5.79 18.38 1.99
CA SER A 163 4.62 19.18 1.58
C SER A 163 4.06 18.75 0.21
N THR A 164 4.93 18.28 -0.68
CA THR A 164 4.58 17.85 -2.04
C THR A 164 4.35 16.33 -2.15
N VAL A 165 4.61 15.57 -1.08
CA VAL A 165 4.59 14.11 -1.09
C VAL A 165 3.21 13.57 -0.71
N GLN A 166 2.42 13.15 -1.71
CA GLN A 166 1.07 12.60 -1.48
C GLN A 166 1.06 11.30 -0.66
N ARG A 167 2.08 10.44 -0.81
CA ARG A 167 2.16 9.13 -0.14
C ARG A 167 3.43 9.03 0.68
N LYS A 168 3.41 9.62 1.87
CA LYS A 168 4.57 9.72 2.77
C LYS A 168 5.13 8.34 3.16
N ALA A 169 4.28 7.33 3.36
CA ALA A 169 4.72 5.95 3.60
C ALA A 169 5.56 5.37 2.44
N ASN A 170 5.17 5.63 1.18
CA ASN A 170 5.94 5.19 0.02
C ASN A 170 7.27 5.93 -0.10
N PHE A 171 7.32 7.19 0.33
CA PHE A 171 8.56 7.96 0.40
C PHE A 171 9.51 7.39 1.44
N LEU A 172 9.01 7.02 2.64
CA LEU A 172 9.79 6.31 3.66
C LEU A 172 10.36 4.99 3.10
N VAL A 173 9.54 4.18 2.41
CA VAL A 173 10.03 2.97 1.71
C VAL A 173 11.13 3.29 0.70
N GLY A 174 11.01 4.41 0.00
CA GLY A 174 12.05 4.90 -0.91
C GLY A 174 13.37 5.20 -0.20
N ILE A 175 13.33 5.79 1.00
CA ILE A 175 14.51 6.03 1.84
C ILE A 175 15.06 4.69 2.35
N ILE A 176 14.21 3.84 2.94
CA ILE A 176 14.59 2.51 3.41
C ILE A 176 15.34 1.75 2.31
N ARG A 177 14.85 1.75 1.06
CA ARG A 177 15.51 1.06 -0.06
C ARG A 177 16.89 1.60 -0.45
N ARG A 178 17.22 2.86 -0.11
CA ARG A 178 18.55 3.44 -0.36
C ARG A 178 19.56 3.06 0.72
N TYR A 179 19.07 2.79 1.92
CA TYR A 179 19.86 2.50 3.11
C TYR A 179 19.92 1.02 3.44
N SER A 180 18.90 0.26 3.02
CA SER A 180 19.01 -1.17 2.88
C SER A 180 20.26 -1.42 2.07
N PRO A 181 21.29 -2.10 2.62
CA PRO A 181 22.20 -2.78 1.75
C PRO A 181 21.28 -3.61 0.85
N LEU A 182 21.24 -3.28 -0.45
CA LEU A 182 20.81 -4.25 -1.44
C LEU A 182 21.49 -5.53 -0.96
N PRO A 183 20.74 -6.62 -0.66
CA PRO A 183 21.39 -7.85 -0.24
C PRO A 183 22.57 -8.02 -1.19
N HIS A 184 23.77 -8.26 -0.68
CA HIS A 184 25.00 -8.34 -1.46
C HIS A 184 24.96 -9.42 -2.57
N THR A 185 23.77 -9.94 -2.90
CA THR A 185 23.36 -10.62 -4.11
C THR A 185 23.77 -10.00 -5.44
N THR A 186 24.27 -8.77 -5.55
CA THR A 186 25.04 -8.45 -6.78
C THR A 186 26.33 -9.26 -6.82
N VAL A 187 27.04 -9.39 -5.69
CA VAL A 187 28.25 -10.21 -5.56
C VAL A 187 27.89 -11.70 -5.59
N ASP A 188 26.90 -12.17 -4.83
CA ASP A 188 26.52 -13.60 -4.84
C ASP A 188 25.89 -14.06 -6.16
N ALA A 189 25.05 -13.25 -6.82
CA ALA A 189 24.51 -13.65 -8.12
C ALA A 189 25.57 -13.62 -9.22
N THR A 190 26.56 -12.71 -9.15
CA THR A 190 27.72 -12.81 -10.05
C THR A 190 28.45 -14.13 -9.82
N LEU A 191 28.69 -14.55 -8.57
CA LEU A 191 29.33 -15.83 -8.23
C LEU A 191 28.60 -17.08 -8.76
N ILE A 192 27.28 -17.00 -8.98
CA ILE A 192 26.48 -18.11 -9.53
C ILE A 192 26.52 -18.16 -11.07
N MET A 193 26.86 -17.06 -11.74
CA MET A 193 27.01 -17.05 -13.21
C MET A 193 28.20 -17.89 -13.67
N ALA A 194 28.15 -18.37 -14.92
CA ALA A 194 29.28 -19.06 -15.52
C ALA A 194 30.52 -18.13 -15.59
N PRO A 195 31.76 -18.64 -15.40
CA PRO A 195 32.96 -17.80 -15.33
C PRO A 195 33.13 -16.85 -16.54
N VAL A 196 32.81 -17.33 -17.75
CA VAL A 196 32.88 -16.52 -18.98
C VAL A 196 31.89 -15.35 -18.94
N ALA A 197 30.70 -15.57 -18.39
CA ALA A 197 29.69 -14.53 -18.27
C ALA A 197 30.07 -13.54 -17.14
N GLN A 198 30.64 -14.01 -16.04
CA GLN A 198 31.20 -13.15 -15.00
C GLN A 198 32.27 -12.21 -15.56
N GLU A 199 33.22 -12.73 -16.34
CA GLU A 199 34.30 -11.94 -16.95
C GLU A 199 33.74 -10.84 -17.86
N LYS A 200 32.73 -11.15 -18.68
CA LYS A 200 32.07 -10.15 -19.54
C LYS A 200 31.38 -9.04 -18.74
N LEU A 201 30.71 -9.40 -17.64
CA LEU A 201 30.07 -8.43 -16.78
C LEU A 201 31.10 -7.55 -16.04
N GLN A 202 32.18 -8.15 -15.53
CA GLN A 202 33.29 -7.44 -14.91
C GLN A 202 33.99 -6.50 -15.90
N LYS A 203 34.15 -6.92 -17.16
CA LYS A 203 34.71 -6.08 -18.23
C LYS A 203 33.85 -4.83 -18.47
N LEU A 204 32.52 -4.96 -18.53
CA LEU A 204 31.62 -3.81 -18.66
C LEU A 204 31.74 -2.82 -17.49
N ILE A 205 31.96 -3.36 -16.28
CA ILE A 205 32.17 -2.54 -15.07
C ILE A 205 33.53 -1.86 -15.12
N ALA A 206 34.59 -2.59 -15.48
CA ALA A 206 35.95 -2.06 -15.59
C ALA A 206 36.08 -0.98 -16.68
N GLU A 207 35.35 -1.12 -17.78
CA GLU A 207 35.25 -0.11 -18.85
C GLU A 207 34.41 1.12 -18.46
N GLY A 208 33.79 1.13 -17.27
CA GLY A 208 32.95 2.23 -16.79
C GLY A 208 31.61 2.37 -17.52
N LYS A 209 31.27 1.41 -18.38
CA LYS A 209 29.99 1.39 -19.11
C LYS A 209 28.79 1.10 -18.20
N LEU A 210 29.04 0.37 -17.12
CA LEU A 210 28.05 -0.09 -16.16
C LEU A 210 28.59 0.06 -14.73
N GLU A 211 27.86 0.71 -13.83
CA GLU A 211 28.21 0.67 -12.40
C GLU A 211 27.67 -0.63 -11.77
N ALA A 212 28.40 -1.21 -10.82
CA ALA A 212 28.02 -2.47 -10.16
C ALA A 212 26.62 -2.44 -9.48
N ARG A 213 26.12 -1.26 -9.13
CA ARG A 213 24.81 -1.03 -8.50
C ARG A 213 23.66 -0.76 -9.48
N GLU A 214 23.95 -0.57 -10.77
CA GLU A 214 22.92 -0.23 -11.77
C GLU A 214 22.06 -1.44 -12.19
N LEU A 215 22.56 -2.65 -11.92
CA LEU A 215 21.81 -3.89 -12.13
C LEU A 215 21.19 -4.37 -10.81
N GLN A 216 19.88 -4.56 -10.83
CA GLN A 216 19.14 -5.19 -9.75
C GLN A 216 19.56 -6.66 -9.63
N ALA A 217 19.76 -7.12 -8.40
CA ALA A 217 20.14 -8.50 -8.10
C ALA A 217 19.17 -9.53 -8.68
N THR A 218 17.87 -9.23 -8.71
CA THR A 218 16.85 -10.11 -9.30
C THR A 218 17.06 -10.35 -10.80
N VAL A 219 17.59 -9.36 -11.53
CA VAL A 219 17.90 -9.50 -12.95
C VAL A 219 19.17 -10.33 -13.14
N LEU A 220 20.20 -10.11 -12.32
CA LEU A 220 21.42 -10.92 -12.33
C LEU A 220 21.14 -12.38 -11.99
N ALA A 221 20.29 -12.65 -10.98
CA ALA A 221 19.84 -13.99 -10.64
C ALA A 221 19.08 -14.65 -11.81
N ALA A 222 18.24 -13.89 -12.52
CA ALA A 222 17.54 -14.39 -13.70
C ALA A 222 18.50 -14.73 -14.87
N VAL A 223 19.59 -13.98 -15.03
CA VAL A 223 20.66 -14.34 -15.97
C VAL A 223 21.34 -15.62 -15.50
N ALA A 224 21.76 -15.68 -14.24
CA ALA A 224 22.47 -16.83 -13.66
C ALA A 224 21.68 -18.15 -13.74
N ALA A 225 20.34 -18.08 -13.73
CA ALA A 225 19.47 -19.25 -13.88
C ALA A 225 19.43 -19.83 -15.30
N LEU A 226 19.97 -19.14 -16.32
CA LEU A 226 19.99 -19.60 -17.71
C LEU A 226 21.24 -20.43 -18.02
N PRO A 227 21.24 -21.26 -19.08
CA PRO A 227 22.43 -22.01 -19.49
C PRO A 227 23.64 -21.10 -19.78
N PRO A 228 24.89 -21.53 -19.49
CA PRO A 228 26.11 -20.71 -19.63
C PRO A 228 26.27 -20.00 -20.97
N ASP A 229 25.95 -20.68 -22.08
CA ASP A 229 26.02 -20.09 -23.42
C ASP A 229 25.00 -18.95 -23.62
N THR A 230 23.83 -19.10 -23.01
CA THR A 230 22.76 -18.09 -23.05
C THR A 230 23.13 -16.88 -22.20
N GLN A 231 23.72 -17.10 -21.02
CA GLN A 231 24.24 -16.02 -20.18
C GLN A 231 25.22 -15.13 -20.96
N SER A 232 26.18 -15.76 -21.64
CA SER A 232 27.20 -15.06 -22.44
C SER A 232 26.58 -14.25 -23.58
N LYS A 233 25.63 -14.84 -24.32
CA LYS A 233 24.92 -14.15 -25.42
C LYS A 233 24.08 -12.96 -24.94
N ILE A 234 23.48 -13.07 -23.77
CA ILE A 234 22.73 -11.96 -23.15
C ILE A 234 23.68 -10.80 -22.85
N LEU A 235 24.84 -11.07 -22.25
CA LEU A 235 25.82 -10.04 -21.93
C LEU A 235 26.47 -9.44 -23.17
N ASP A 236 26.73 -10.23 -24.22
CA ASP A 236 27.20 -9.71 -25.51
C ASP A 236 26.19 -8.72 -26.07
N ARG A 237 24.92 -9.11 -26.15
CA ARG A 237 23.86 -8.24 -26.66
C ARG A 237 23.64 -7.01 -25.79
N PHE A 238 23.84 -7.12 -24.49
CA PHE A 238 23.77 -5.98 -23.57
C PHE A 238 24.93 -5.02 -23.81
N SER A 239 26.14 -5.52 -24.11
CA SER A 239 27.33 -4.71 -24.37
C SER A 239 27.36 -3.97 -25.71
N GLU A 240 26.53 -4.40 -26.67
CA GLU A 240 26.42 -3.78 -28.01
C GLU A 240 25.69 -2.43 -28.00
N VAL A 241 24.99 -2.10 -26.92
CA VAL A 241 24.12 -0.92 -26.87
C VAL A 241 24.80 0.22 -26.12
N ASP A 242 24.64 1.45 -26.62
CA ASP A 242 25.08 2.64 -25.89
C ASP A 242 24.19 2.88 -24.67
N PHE A 243 24.81 2.93 -23.50
CA PHE A 243 24.13 3.12 -22.22
C PHE A 243 23.81 4.59 -21.91
N SER A 244 24.35 5.54 -22.67
CA SER A 244 24.13 6.97 -22.45
C SER A 244 22.65 7.35 -22.54
N GLU A 245 21.89 6.68 -23.41
CA GLU A 245 20.46 6.93 -23.64
C GLU A 245 19.54 6.07 -22.73
N ILE A 246 20.08 5.05 -22.07
CA ILE A 246 19.28 4.08 -21.31
C ILE A 246 19.10 4.57 -19.87
N ARG A 247 17.92 5.12 -19.60
CA ARG A 247 17.53 5.58 -18.25
C ARG A 247 17.50 4.47 -17.20
N ASN A 248 17.18 3.22 -17.58
CA ASN A 248 17.09 2.09 -16.65
C ASN A 248 17.72 0.81 -17.26
N LYS A 249 19.00 0.61 -16.97
CA LYS A 249 19.82 -0.51 -17.43
C LYS A 249 19.30 -1.87 -16.95
N SER A 250 18.78 -1.95 -15.72
CA SER A 250 18.16 -3.16 -15.18
C SER A 250 16.94 -3.61 -15.97
N ALA A 251 16.04 -2.68 -16.31
CA ALA A 251 14.84 -2.98 -17.09
C ALA A 251 15.21 -3.42 -18.52
N PHE A 252 16.22 -2.78 -19.11
CA PHE A 252 16.73 -3.15 -20.43
C PHE A 252 17.29 -4.59 -20.43
N MET A 253 18.17 -4.92 -19.49
CA MET A 253 18.71 -6.28 -19.33
C MET A 253 17.59 -7.31 -19.13
N LYS A 254 16.61 -7.02 -18.25
CA LYS A 254 15.45 -7.89 -18.02
C LYS A 254 14.68 -8.19 -19.31
N GLY A 255 14.55 -7.19 -20.20
CA GLY A 255 13.95 -7.37 -21.53
C GLY A 255 14.75 -8.32 -22.43
N ILE A 256 16.09 -8.25 -22.41
CA ILE A 256 16.96 -9.19 -23.15
C ILE A 256 16.79 -10.61 -22.59
N VAL A 257 16.87 -10.76 -21.27
CA VAL A 257 16.69 -12.06 -20.57
C VAL A 257 15.37 -12.73 -20.97
N LYS A 258 14.25 -11.98 -20.94
CA LYS A 258 12.92 -12.53 -21.31
C LYS A 258 12.88 -13.04 -22.75
N ARG A 259 13.53 -12.35 -23.70
CA ARG A 259 13.61 -12.77 -25.11
C ARG A 259 14.40 -14.07 -25.28
N TYR A 260 15.51 -14.21 -24.57
CA TYR A 260 16.33 -15.42 -24.63
C TYR A 260 15.68 -16.61 -23.92
N ALA A 261 15.05 -16.41 -22.76
CA ALA A 261 14.29 -17.44 -22.06
C ALA A 261 13.17 -18.02 -22.95
N LYS A 262 12.39 -17.15 -23.60
CA LYS A 262 11.34 -17.57 -24.55
C LYS A 262 11.89 -18.32 -25.76
N LYS A 263 13.11 -18.01 -26.21
CA LYS A 263 13.77 -18.70 -27.33
C LYS A 263 14.29 -20.09 -26.92
N SER A 264 14.85 -20.23 -25.72
CA SER A 264 15.33 -21.52 -25.20
C SER A 264 14.18 -22.51 -24.96
N GLU A 265 13.01 -22.03 -24.55
CA GLU A 265 11.84 -22.86 -24.31
C GLU A 265 11.30 -23.48 -25.60
N LYS A 266 11.29 -22.71 -26.70
CA LYS A 266 10.90 -23.20 -28.03
C LYS A 266 11.89 -24.18 -28.69
N GLN A 267 13.13 -24.24 -28.21
CA GLN A 267 14.20 -25.06 -28.80
C GLN A 267 14.46 -26.37 -28.04
N ARG A 268 13.70 -26.67 -26.98
CA ARG A 268 13.82 -27.94 -26.27
C ARG A 268 13.10 -29.06 -27.06
N PRO A 269 13.80 -30.08 -27.58
CA PRO A 269 13.14 -31.23 -28.18
C PRO A 269 12.37 -32.01 -27.11
N ALA A 270 11.12 -32.37 -27.41
CA ALA A 270 10.26 -33.11 -26.49
C ALA A 270 10.91 -34.45 -26.06
N PRO A 271 10.81 -34.86 -24.79
CA PRO A 271 11.30 -36.16 -24.36
C PRO A 271 10.53 -37.27 -25.08
N LYS A 272 11.27 -38.19 -25.73
CA LYS A 272 10.71 -39.36 -26.41
C LYS A 272 10.00 -40.26 -25.38
N ALA A 273 8.68 -40.26 -25.40
CA ALA A 273 7.87 -41.25 -24.68
C ALA A 273 7.83 -42.59 -25.46
N PRO A 274 7.74 -43.74 -24.76
CA PRO A 274 7.74 -45.07 -25.37
C PRO A 274 6.43 -45.35 -26.11
N ALA A 275 6.57 -46.03 -27.26
CA ALA A 275 5.50 -46.33 -28.19
C ALA A 275 4.45 -47.32 -27.62
N GLY A 276 3.18 -46.93 -27.66
CA GLY A 276 2.02 -47.81 -27.52
C GLY A 276 1.01 -47.51 -28.65
N PRO A 277 0.29 -48.52 -29.20
CA PRO A 277 -0.51 -48.32 -30.41
C PRO A 277 -2.02 -48.14 -30.14
N LEU A 278 -2.60 -47.18 -30.88
CA LEU A 278 -4.02 -47.00 -31.32
C LEU A 278 -5.04 -46.74 -30.18
N ASP A 279 -5.97 -45.78 -30.22
CA ASP A 279 -6.89 -45.42 -31.31
C ASP A 279 -7.66 -44.11 -30.95
N GLY A 280 -8.10 -43.34 -31.94
CA GLY A 280 -9.25 -42.43 -31.82
C GLY A 280 -9.07 -40.98 -31.32
N SER A 281 -9.24 -40.04 -32.26
CA SER A 281 -9.87 -38.72 -32.10
C SER A 281 -8.98 -37.47 -31.91
N MET A 282 -9.32 -36.46 -32.71
CA MET A 282 -8.52 -35.28 -33.05
C MET A 282 -8.53 -34.18 -31.99
N CYS A 283 -7.34 -33.79 -31.53
CA CYS A 283 -7.04 -32.45 -30.98
C CYS A 283 -5.57 -32.14 -31.29
N THR A 284 -5.30 -31.45 -32.40
CA THR A 284 -3.95 -30.94 -32.71
C THR A 284 -3.64 -29.77 -31.78
N GLY A 285 -2.97 -30.07 -30.66
CA GLY A 285 -2.50 -29.07 -29.70
C GLY A 285 -1.41 -28.20 -30.31
N ASN A 286 -1.70 -26.91 -30.49
CA ASN A 286 -0.67 -25.90 -30.71
C ASN A 286 0.17 -25.73 -29.43
N PRO A 287 1.46 -25.38 -29.55
CA PRO A 287 2.31 -25.12 -28.39
C PRO A 287 1.77 -23.93 -27.57
N PRO A 288 1.87 -23.97 -26.22
CA PRO A 288 1.13 -23.07 -25.32
C PRO A 288 1.54 -21.58 -25.30
N ASP A 289 2.51 -21.13 -26.10
CA ASP A 289 3.12 -19.79 -25.93
C ASP A 289 3.01 -18.83 -27.13
N GLN A 290 2.16 -19.17 -28.10
CA GLN A 290 1.82 -18.25 -29.18
C GLN A 290 0.31 -18.06 -29.23
N PRO A 291 -0.17 -16.80 -29.33
CA PRO A 291 -1.57 -16.58 -29.62
C PRO A 291 -1.85 -17.31 -30.92
N THR A 292 -2.85 -18.16 -30.85
CA THR A 292 -3.29 -19.06 -31.91
C THR A 292 -3.96 -18.26 -33.03
N PRO A 293 -4.15 -18.86 -34.23
CA PRO A 293 -4.55 -18.11 -35.41
C PRO A 293 -5.86 -17.30 -35.25
N SER A 294 -6.83 -17.79 -34.47
CA SER A 294 -8.12 -17.08 -34.34
C SER A 294 -8.00 -15.76 -33.58
N PHE A 295 -7.11 -15.68 -32.59
CA PHE A 295 -6.79 -14.43 -31.90
C PHE A 295 -6.23 -13.39 -32.87
N TRP A 296 -5.24 -13.78 -33.69
CA TRP A 296 -4.63 -12.86 -34.66
C TRP A 296 -5.58 -12.43 -35.76
N VAL A 297 -6.45 -13.34 -36.22
CA VAL A 297 -7.51 -12.99 -37.19
C VAL A 297 -8.46 -11.95 -36.61
N LYS A 298 -8.87 -12.12 -35.35
CA LYS A 298 -9.74 -11.14 -34.67
C LYS A 298 -9.04 -9.81 -34.43
N LEU A 299 -7.76 -9.83 -34.03
CA LEU A 299 -6.98 -8.62 -33.82
C LEU A 299 -6.75 -7.86 -35.13
N GLU A 300 -6.43 -8.56 -36.22
CA GLU A 300 -6.27 -7.95 -37.54
C GLU A 300 -7.59 -7.36 -38.03
N HIS A 301 -8.74 -8.02 -37.76
CA HIS A 301 -10.06 -7.44 -38.05
C HIS A 301 -10.28 -6.10 -37.34
N LEU A 302 -9.87 -5.98 -36.07
CA LEU A 302 -9.96 -4.72 -35.33
C LEU A 302 -9.05 -3.62 -35.91
N PHE A 303 -7.88 -4.00 -36.44
CA PHE A 303 -7.00 -3.06 -37.14
C PHE A 303 -7.58 -2.61 -38.48
N VAL A 304 -8.09 -3.55 -39.28
CA VAL A 304 -8.68 -3.27 -40.60
C VAL A 304 -9.93 -2.40 -40.49
N THR A 305 -10.77 -2.64 -39.47
CA THR A 305 -11.97 -1.83 -39.21
C THR A 305 -11.67 -0.47 -38.58
N GLY A 306 -10.41 -0.18 -38.20
CA GLY A 306 -10.01 1.06 -37.52
C GLY A 306 -10.54 1.19 -36.09
N ARG A 307 -11.09 0.10 -35.52
CA ARG A 307 -11.56 0.04 -34.12
C ARG A 307 -10.39 0.13 -33.14
N LEU A 308 -9.24 -0.45 -33.50
CA LEU A 308 -7.99 -0.39 -32.73
C LEU A 308 -6.85 0.05 -33.65
N SER A 309 -5.96 0.95 -33.19
CA SER A 309 -4.74 1.28 -33.95
C SER A 309 -3.60 0.31 -33.59
N ARG A 310 -2.69 0.05 -34.54
CA ARG A 310 -1.48 -0.75 -34.28
C ARG A 310 -0.58 -0.13 -33.21
N ASP A 311 -0.58 1.20 -33.10
CA ASP A 311 0.20 1.90 -32.06
C ASP A 311 -0.42 1.77 -30.66
N GLU A 312 -1.73 1.51 -30.58
CA GLU A 312 -2.45 1.33 -29.32
C GLU A 312 -2.29 -0.09 -28.77
N PHE A 313 -1.87 -1.05 -29.60
CA PHE A 313 -1.64 -2.45 -29.24
C PHE A 313 -0.14 -2.77 -29.23
N ASP A 314 0.50 -2.55 -28.08
CA ASP A 314 1.94 -2.72 -27.93
C ASP A 314 2.34 -4.10 -27.36
N TYR A 315 3.66 -4.32 -27.25
CA TYR A 315 4.23 -5.55 -26.70
C TYR A 315 3.80 -5.83 -25.26
N GLU A 316 3.44 -4.80 -24.50
CA GLU A 316 2.95 -4.93 -23.14
C GLU A 316 1.56 -5.59 -23.14
N LEU A 317 0.61 -5.03 -23.92
CA LEU A 317 -0.71 -5.63 -24.12
C LEU A 317 -0.61 -7.04 -24.69
N CYS A 318 0.24 -7.26 -25.70
CA CYS A 318 0.45 -8.58 -26.27
C CYS A 318 0.93 -9.59 -25.21
N GLY A 319 1.73 -9.15 -24.24
CA GLY A 319 2.15 -9.95 -23.10
C GLY A 319 1.01 -10.26 -22.14
N GLU A 320 0.14 -9.29 -21.85
CA GLU A 320 -1.05 -9.50 -21.00
C GLU A 320 -2.03 -10.51 -21.63
N PHE A 321 -2.17 -10.51 -22.97
CA PHE A 321 -3.00 -11.50 -23.66
C PHE A 321 -2.43 -12.92 -23.64
N SER A 322 -1.11 -13.09 -23.54
CA SER A 322 -0.52 -14.44 -23.46
C SER A 322 -0.82 -15.16 -22.15
N ASP A 323 -1.31 -14.45 -21.14
CA ASP A 323 -1.72 -15.04 -19.86
C ASP A 323 -3.13 -15.65 -19.92
N PHE A 324 -3.84 -15.51 -21.05
CA PHE A 324 -5.20 -16.03 -21.24
C PHE A 324 -5.26 -17.22 -22.20
N PRO A 325 -6.15 -18.20 -21.94
CA PRO A 325 -6.59 -19.15 -22.95
C PRO A 325 -7.12 -18.42 -24.19
N GLU A 326 -6.88 -18.98 -25.39
CA GLU A 326 -7.29 -18.38 -26.67
C GLU A 326 -8.75 -17.96 -26.70
N ALA A 327 -9.66 -18.84 -26.28
CA ALA A 327 -11.09 -18.56 -26.29
C ALA A 327 -11.42 -17.29 -25.48
N ILE A 328 -10.76 -17.11 -24.34
CA ILE A 328 -10.92 -15.93 -23.49
C ILE A 328 -10.30 -14.69 -24.14
N ALA A 329 -9.11 -14.82 -24.74
CA ALA A 329 -8.47 -13.72 -25.45
C ALA A 329 -9.33 -13.21 -26.63
N VAL A 330 -9.94 -14.13 -27.40
CA VAL A 330 -10.86 -13.79 -28.49
C VAL A 330 -12.13 -13.15 -27.95
N GLU A 331 -12.69 -13.66 -26.84
CA GLU A 331 -13.86 -13.08 -26.17
C GLU A 331 -13.59 -11.65 -25.69
N ILE A 332 -12.39 -11.38 -25.15
CA ILE A 332 -11.97 -10.03 -24.73
C ILE A 332 -11.94 -9.07 -25.94
N LEU A 333 -11.38 -9.51 -27.08
CA LEU A 333 -11.35 -8.71 -28.30
C LEU A 333 -12.75 -8.52 -28.90
N GLN A 334 -13.63 -9.52 -28.81
CA GLN A 334 -15.03 -9.43 -29.21
C GLN A 334 -15.76 -8.37 -28.37
N LYS A 335 -15.58 -8.38 -27.04
CA LYS A 335 -16.14 -7.37 -26.14
C LYS A 335 -15.60 -5.96 -26.40
N TYR A 336 -14.33 -5.84 -26.76
CA TYR A 336 -13.76 -4.57 -27.16
C TYR A 336 -14.39 -4.04 -28.46
N GLU A 337 -14.69 -4.93 -29.41
CA GLU A 337 -15.35 -4.58 -30.67
C GLU A 337 -16.78 -4.05 -30.49
N GLU A 338 -17.55 -4.72 -29.61
CA GLU A 338 -18.94 -4.39 -29.32
C GLU A 338 -19.10 -3.08 -28.54
N ALA A 339 -18.06 -2.64 -27.84
CA ALA A 339 -18.08 -1.41 -27.08
C ALA A 339 -18.20 -0.16 -27.97
N ASP A 340 -18.91 0.86 -27.49
CA ASP A 340 -18.94 2.18 -28.11
C ASP A 340 -17.65 2.95 -27.78
N LEU A 341 -16.75 3.01 -28.76
CA LEU A 341 -15.45 3.67 -28.63
C LEU A 341 -15.51 5.18 -28.88
N SER A 342 -16.66 5.76 -29.27
CA SER A 342 -16.77 7.18 -29.64
C SER A 342 -16.44 8.13 -28.49
N MET A 343 -16.75 7.73 -27.26
CA MET A 343 -16.52 8.51 -26.04
C MET A 343 -15.18 8.19 -25.35
N ILE A 344 -14.47 7.17 -25.81
CA ILE A 344 -13.28 6.64 -25.12
C ILE A 344 -12.02 7.34 -25.67
N LYS A 345 -11.47 8.27 -24.86
CA LYS A 345 -10.24 9.00 -25.21
C LYS A 345 -8.97 8.14 -25.21
N ASN A 346 -8.96 7.06 -24.42
CA ASN A 346 -7.80 6.17 -24.28
C ASN A 346 -8.20 4.71 -24.52
N ARG A 347 -8.13 4.30 -25.79
CA ARG A 347 -8.50 2.96 -26.26
C ARG A 347 -7.63 1.85 -25.65
N LYS A 348 -6.31 2.06 -25.57
CA LYS A 348 -5.37 1.16 -24.88
C LYS A 348 -5.78 0.94 -23.41
N GLY A 349 -6.07 2.03 -22.71
CA GLY A 349 -6.51 2.00 -21.32
C GLY A 349 -7.83 1.24 -21.13
N PHE A 350 -8.79 1.42 -22.04
CA PHE A 350 -10.05 0.68 -22.03
C PHE A 350 -9.85 -0.81 -22.26
N LEU A 351 -9.05 -1.21 -23.26
CA LEU A 351 -8.72 -2.61 -23.51
C LEU A 351 -8.02 -3.27 -22.31
N LYS A 352 -7.07 -2.58 -21.67
CA LYS A 352 -6.49 -3.02 -20.40
C LYS A 352 -7.52 -3.15 -19.29
N GLY A 353 -8.54 -2.30 -19.27
CA GLY A 353 -9.68 -2.43 -18.37
C GLY A 353 -10.40 -3.76 -18.54
N ILE A 354 -10.74 -4.11 -19.78
CA ILE A 354 -11.37 -5.41 -20.11
C ILE A 354 -10.46 -6.56 -19.69
N LEU A 355 -9.18 -6.55 -20.08
CA LEU A 355 -8.19 -7.56 -19.69
C LEU A 355 -8.14 -7.76 -18.17
N ARG A 356 -8.03 -6.68 -17.40
CA ARG A 356 -7.99 -6.75 -15.93
C ARG A 356 -9.25 -7.38 -15.36
N ARG A 357 -10.44 -7.17 -15.94
CA ARG A 357 -11.67 -7.85 -15.49
C ARG A 357 -11.55 -9.36 -15.65
N TYR A 358 -11.00 -9.83 -16.77
CA TYR A 358 -10.77 -11.26 -16.99
C TYR A 358 -9.64 -11.84 -16.14
N CYS A 359 -8.53 -11.12 -15.91
CA CYS A 359 -7.50 -11.54 -14.96
C CYS A 359 -8.10 -11.69 -13.54
N LYS A 360 -8.94 -10.73 -13.14
CA LYS A 360 -9.59 -10.68 -11.82
C LYS A 360 -10.75 -11.66 -11.68
N ASN A 361 -11.19 -12.31 -12.75
CA ASN A 361 -12.16 -13.40 -12.64
C ASN A 361 -11.58 -14.65 -11.96
N GLY A 362 -10.24 -14.76 -11.85
CA GLY A 362 -9.55 -15.82 -11.09
C GLY A 362 -9.03 -15.42 -9.70
N SER A 363 -9.13 -14.16 -9.28
CA SER A 363 -8.61 -13.72 -7.98
C SER A 363 -9.49 -12.66 -7.34
N ALA A 364 -9.92 -12.93 -6.11
CA ALA A 364 -10.75 -12.08 -5.27
C ALA A 364 -10.08 -10.72 -5.06
N ASP A 365 -10.64 -9.64 -5.64
CA ASP A 365 -10.66 -8.31 -5.03
C ASP A 365 -11.38 -7.25 -5.90
N GLY A 366 -12.33 -6.54 -5.28
CA GLY A 366 -12.72 -5.16 -5.61
C GLY A 366 -14.04 -4.95 -6.33
N ASN A 367 -14.40 -5.77 -7.32
CA ASN A 367 -15.72 -5.70 -7.94
C ASN A 367 -16.57 -6.85 -7.40
N SER A 368 -17.69 -6.51 -6.79
CA SER A 368 -18.59 -7.50 -6.23
C SER A 368 -19.09 -8.47 -7.29
N PRO A 369 -19.39 -9.72 -6.91
CA PRO A 369 -19.93 -10.70 -7.84
C PRO A 369 -21.22 -10.21 -8.53
N GLN A 370 -21.97 -9.32 -7.87
CA GLN A 370 -23.19 -8.69 -8.41
C GLN A 370 -22.88 -7.75 -9.58
N PHE A 371 -21.80 -6.97 -9.52
CA PHE A 371 -21.39 -6.14 -10.66
C PHE A 371 -21.04 -7.00 -11.89
N ARG A 372 -20.43 -8.17 -11.66
CA ARG A 372 -20.05 -9.10 -12.73
C ARG A 372 -21.24 -9.83 -13.35
N ALA A 373 -22.34 -9.96 -12.61
CA ALA A 373 -23.57 -10.57 -13.09
C ALA A 373 -24.36 -9.65 -14.05
N LEU A 374 -24.03 -8.36 -14.12
CA LEU A 374 -24.67 -7.43 -15.04
C LEU A 374 -24.30 -7.73 -16.51
N PRO A 375 -25.18 -7.44 -17.48
CA PRO A 375 -24.84 -7.47 -18.90
C PRO A 375 -23.63 -6.59 -19.23
N PHE A 376 -22.85 -6.98 -20.25
CA PHE A 376 -21.58 -6.32 -20.54
C PHE A 376 -21.74 -4.84 -20.90
N SER A 377 -22.77 -4.47 -21.66
CA SER A 377 -23.00 -3.06 -22.01
C SER A 377 -23.29 -2.19 -20.78
N VAL A 378 -24.00 -2.73 -19.78
CA VAL A 378 -24.29 -2.07 -18.50
C VAL A 378 -23.00 -1.85 -17.72
N GLN A 379 -22.13 -2.87 -17.64
CA GLN A 379 -20.82 -2.74 -16.99
C GLN A 379 -19.96 -1.65 -17.67
N VAL A 380 -19.86 -1.68 -19.00
CA VAL A 380 -19.13 -0.67 -19.79
C VAL A 380 -19.70 0.73 -19.56
N LYS A 381 -21.03 0.86 -19.49
CA LYS A 381 -21.67 2.15 -19.25
C LYS A 381 -21.31 2.70 -17.88
N ILE A 382 -21.37 1.89 -16.81
CA ILE A 382 -20.99 2.31 -15.45
C ILE A 382 -19.52 2.78 -15.43
N GLU A 383 -18.62 2.03 -16.04
CA GLU A 383 -17.20 2.40 -16.11
C GLU A 383 -16.97 3.69 -16.89
N THR A 384 -17.73 3.91 -17.96
CA THR A 384 -17.69 5.18 -18.70
C THR A 384 -18.05 6.33 -17.78
N LEU A 385 -19.12 6.20 -16.98
CA LEU A 385 -19.53 7.21 -15.99
C LEU A 385 -18.46 7.43 -14.90
N VAL A 386 -17.75 6.38 -14.50
CA VAL A 386 -16.61 6.49 -13.57
C VAL A 386 -15.44 7.21 -14.22
N SER A 387 -15.12 6.89 -15.48
CA SER A 387 -13.97 7.46 -16.20
C SER A 387 -14.11 8.96 -16.46
N ILE A 388 -15.34 9.44 -16.67
CA ILE A 388 -15.64 10.88 -16.82
C ILE A 388 -15.75 11.60 -15.46
N GLY A 389 -15.54 10.89 -14.35
CA GLY A 389 -15.60 11.44 -13.00
C GLY A 389 -17.01 11.68 -12.47
N LEU A 390 -18.06 11.25 -13.20
CA LEU A 390 -19.44 11.39 -12.76
C LEU A 390 -19.72 10.47 -11.57
N LEU A 391 -19.20 9.24 -11.60
CA LEU A 391 -19.25 8.28 -10.51
C LEU A 391 -17.84 7.98 -9.94
N SER A 392 -17.78 7.64 -8.67
CA SER A 392 -16.66 6.94 -8.05
C SER A 392 -16.84 5.43 -8.25
N PRO A 393 -15.77 4.62 -8.29
CA PRO A 393 -15.89 3.15 -8.31
C PRO A 393 -16.73 2.57 -7.18
N TYR A 394 -16.87 3.29 -6.06
CA TYR A 394 -17.65 2.87 -4.90
C TYR A 394 -19.08 3.43 -4.86
N ASP A 395 -19.45 4.31 -5.81
CA ASP A 395 -20.79 4.89 -5.87
C ASP A 395 -21.84 3.90 -6.39
N VAL A 396 -21.42 2.78 -7.00
CA VAL A 396 -22.30 1.70 -7.45
C VAL A 396 -22.02 0.46 -6.60
N ASN A 397 -22.84 0.24 -5.58
CA ASN A 397 -22.72 -0.90 -4.67
C ASN A 397 -23.51 -2.12 -5.16
N ASP A 398 -23.43 -3.21 -4.39
CA ASP A 398 -24.06 -4.51 -4.73
C ASP A 398 -25.58 -4.40 -4.87
N ALA A 399 -26.21 -3.54 -4.06
CA ALA A 399 -27.65 -3.28 -4.14
C ALA A 399 -28.03 -2.61 -5.46
N CYS A 400 -27.24 -1.64 -5.93
CA CYS A 400 -27.45 -1.02 -7.25
C CYS A 400 -27.27 -2.05 -8.36
N CYS A 401 -26.25 -2.90 -8.28
CA CYS A 401 -26.00 -3.93 -9.28
C CYS A 401 -27.12 -4.97 -9.32
N GLN A 402 -27.58 -5.42 -8.15
CA GLN A 402 -28.68 -6.38 -8.05
C GLN A 402 -29.98 -5.79 -8.62
N ALA A 403 -30.29 -4.53 -8.30
CA ALA A 403 -31.48 -3.87 -8.81
C ALA A 403 -31.41 -3.62 -10.32
N LEU A 404 -30.24 -3.27 -10.87
CA LEU A 404 -30.04 -3.15 -12.32
C LEU A 404 -30.17 -4.49 -13.04
N ALA A 405 -29.80 -5.60 -12.39
CA ALA A 405 -29.91 -6.95 -12.95
C ALA A 405 -31.36 -7.44 -13.08
N GLU A 406 -32.34 -6.78 -12.44
CA GLU A 406 -33.76 -7.11 -12.58
C GLU A 406 -34.36 -6.62 -13.92
N PHE A 407 -33.65 -5.75 -14.64
CA PHE A 407 -34.08 -5.20 -15.92
C PHE A 407 -33.39 -5.90 -17.08
N ASP A 408 -34.01 -5.84 -18.26
CA ASP A 408 -33.32 -6.18 -19.50
C ASP A 408 -32.16 -5.19 -19.75
N GLU A 409 -31.20 -5.64 -20.56
CA GLU A 409 -29.97 -4.90 -20.86
C GLU A 409 -30.24 -3.48 -21.38
N HIS A 410 -31.23 -3.30 -22.27
CA HIS A 410 -31.55 -2.01 -22.85
C HIS A 410 -32.12 -1.05 -21.81
N THR A 411 -33.06 -1.53 -20.98
CA THR A 411 -33.66 -0.71 -19.90
C THR A 411 -32.62 -0.32 -18.84
N ALA A 412 -31.71 -1.23 -18.47
CA ALA A 412 -30.64 -0.91 -17.53
C ALA A 412 -29.69 0.18 -18.06
N VAL A 413 -29.33 0.13 -19.35
CA VAL A 413 -28.53 1.18 -19.99
C VAL A 413 -29.29 2.51 -20.05
N GLU A 414 -30.60 2.50 -20.32
CA GLU A 414 -31.44 3.69 -20.29
C GLU A 414 -31.44 4.37 -18.91
N ILE A 415 -31.55 3.59 -17.83
CA ILE A 415 -31.47 4.10 -16.44
C ILE A 415 -30.13 4.82 -16.21
N LEU A 416 -29.01 4.23 -16.66
CA LEU A 416 -27.69 4.84 -16.53
C LEU A 416 -27.52 6.09 -17.41
N ASN A 417 -28.17 6.15 -18.57
CA ASN A 417 -28.23 7.37 -19.39
C ASN A 417 -29.02 8.49 -18.69
N ARG A 418 -30.13 8.15 -18.02
CA ARG A 418 -30.88 9.13 -17.20
C ARG A 418 -30.03 9.65 -16.03
N LEU A 419 -29.26 8.78 -15.38
CA LEU A 419 -28.29 9.18 -14.36
C LEU A 419 -27.24 10.13 -14.94
N GLN A 420 -26.72 9.85 -16.13
CA GLN A 420 -25.72 10.68 -16.81
C GLN A 420 -26.24 12.08 -17.13
N ALA A 421 -27.53 12.20 -17.50
CA ALA A 421 -28.16 13.47 -17.82
C ALA A 421 -28.55 14.29 -16.57
N ALA A 422 -28.51 13.69 -15.38
CA ALA A 422 -28.86 14.36 -14.14
C ALA A 422 -27.71 15.21 -13.58
N ASP A 423 -28.05 16.30 -12.87
CA ASP A 423 -27.08 17.07 -12.10
C ASP A 423 -26.77 16.38 -10.77
N LEU A 424 -25.60 15.74 -10.70
CA LEU A 424 -25.13 15.05 -9.49
C LEU A 424 -24.31 15.95 -8.55
N GLY A 425 -24.10 17.23 -8.88
CA GLY A 425 -23.22 18.12 -8.11
C GLY A 425 -23.70 18.39 -6.68
N SER A 426 -25.01 18.38 -6.46
CA SER A 426 -25.65 18.58 -5.14
C SER A 426 -26.02 17.27 -4.43
N VAL A 427 -25.81 16.12 -5.09
CA VAL A 427 -26.29 14.83 -4.61
C VAL A 427 -25.32 14.27 -3.56
N ARG A 428 -25.79 14.16 -2.30
CA ARG A 428 -24.99 13.65 -1.17
C ARG A 428 -24.56 12.19 -1.33
N SER A 429 -25.39 11.36 -1.97
CA SER A 429 -25.11 9.94 -2.21
C SER A 429 -25.60 9.54 -3.60
N LYS A 430 -24.65 9.29 -4.51
CA LYS A 430 -24.95 8.92 -5.90
C LYS A 430 -25.58 7.53 -5.99
N ALA A 431 -25.18 6.60 -5.10
CA ALA A 431 -25.81 5.29 -4.96
C ALA A 431 -27.31 5.40 -4.65
N ALA A 432 -27.68 6.22 -3.67
CA ALA A 432 -29.08 6.42 -3.29
C ALA A 432 -29.88 7.10 -4.41
N TYR A 433 -29.27 8.04 -5.13
CA TYR A 433 -29.90 8.70 -6.26
C TYR A 433 -30.16 7.73 -7.42
N LEU A 434 -29.16 6.91 -7.78
CA LEU A 434 -29.31 5.85 -8.78
C LEU A 434 -30.43 4.87 -8.39
N MET A 435 -30.46 4.40 -7.13
CA MET A 435 -31.56 3.58 -6.63
C MET A 435 -32.92 4.25 -6.77
N GLY A 436 -33.00 5.57 -6.55
CA GLY A 436 -34.22 6.35 -6.78
C GLY A 436 -34.68 6.33 -8.24
N ILE A 437 -33.75 6.45 -9.20
CA ILE A 437 -34.07 6.34 -10.64
C ILE A 437 -34.56 4.93 -10.97
N ILE A 438 -33.87 3.90 -10.46
CA ILE A 438 -34.23 2.49 -10.67
C ILE A 438 -35.64 2.22 -10.16
N GLN A 439 -35.97 2.68 -8.95
CA GLN A 439 -37.29 2.45 -8.34
C GLN A 439 -38.39 3.20 -9.08
N LYS A 440 -38.11 4.43 -9.54
CA LYS A 440 -39.05 5.16 -10.39
C LYS A 440 -39.30 4.41 -11.70
N ARG A 441 -38.26 3.85 -12.33
CA ARG A 441 -38.41 3.06 -13.56
C ARG A 441 -39.22 1.78 -13.31
N LYS A 442 -39.01 1.12 -12.16
CA LYS A 442 -39.79 -0.05 -11.74
C LYS A 442 -41.29 0.25 -11.58
N GLN A 443 -41.64 1.46 -11.14
CA GLN A 443 -43.04 1.92 -11.03
C GLN A 443 -43.66 2.33 -12.37
N GLU A 444 -42.85 2.79 -13.32
CA GLU A 444 -43.29 3.19 -14.67
C GLU A 444 -43.55 2.00 -15.59
N LEU A 445 -42.89 0.87 -15.35
CA LEU A 445 -43.19 -0.37 -16.05
C LEU A 445 -44.51 -0.92 -15.49
N PRO A 446 -45.56 -1.09 -16.30
CA PRO A 446 -46.71 -1.85 -15.88
C PRO A 446 -46.21 -3.25 -15.48
N GLU A 447 -46.68 -3.78 -14.35
CA GLU A 447 -46.47 -5.19 -14.04
C GLU A 447 -47.22 -5.99 -15.10
N ASP A 448 -46.53 -6.29 -16.21
CA ASP A 448 -47.01 -7.25 -17.19
C ASP A 448 -47.08 -8.60 -16.48
N GLY A 449 -48.31 -9.02 -16.18
CA GLY A 449 -48.65 -10.35 -15.70
C GLY A 449 -48.53 -11.42 -16.78
#